data_AF-F0R463-F1
#
_entry.id   AF-F0R463-F1
#
_cell.length_a   1.000
_cell.length_b   1.000
_cell.length_c   1.000
_cell.angle_alpha   90.00
_cell.angle_beta   90.00
_cell.angle_gamma   90.00
#
_symmetry.space_group_name_H-M   'P 1'
#
loop_
_entity.id
_entity.type
_entity.pdbx_description
1 polymer ?
#
loop_
_entity_poly.entity_id
_entity_poly.type
_entity_poly.pdbx_seq_one_letter_code
_entity_poly.pdbx_strand_id
1 'polypeptide(L)'
;MKKTFVTKAIAAIFATAMMSFTTATEAGAQNTFVYGQDGNTMTVSTLNADGISITPKLKYEYQYDANGNLAEKKAYRWNAGNRSWQPAYLLNYLPGDGIYLIDYAEYDKASGAFTQNIQTSIYYQQAENGMLLTDIQR
;
A
#
# COMPACT_ATOMS: atom_id res chain seq x y z
N MET A 1 -22.64 30.42 16.58
CA MET A 1 -22.91 30.29 15.13
C MET A 1 -21.87 29.33 14.53
N LYS A 2 -22.33 28.50 13.60
CA LYS A 2 -21.73 27.28 13.05
C LYS A 2 -20.28 27.44 12.56
N LYS A 3 -19.44 26.42 12.78
CA LYS A 3 -18.53 25.89 11.75
C LYS A 3 -18.54 24.36 11.81
N THR A 4 -19.46 23.80 11.05
CA THR A 4 -19.49 22.41 10.64
C THR A 4 -18.11 22.05 10.06
N PHE A 5 -17.38 21.15 10.71
CA PHE A 5 -16.22 20.52 10.09
C PHE A 5 -16.76 19.51 9.08
N VAL A 6 -16.76 19.94 7.82
CA VAL A 6 -17.12 19.11 6.68
C VAL A 6 -16.02 18.05 6.55
N THR A 7 -16.28 16.86 7.09
CA THR A 7 -15.57 15.63 6.76
C THR A 7 -15.79 15.36 5.27
N LYS A 8 -14.77 15.65 4.45
CA LYS A 8 -14.65 15.21 3.06
C LYS A 8 -13.20 14.76 2.88
N ALA A 9 -12.95 13.49 3.14
CA ALA A 9 -12.94 12.44 2.12
C ALA A 9 -11.54 12.34 1.51
N ILE A 10 -10.77 11.34 1.98
CA ILE A 10 -9.74 10.72 1.16
C ILE A 10 -10.51 9.92 0.10
N ALA A 11 -11.08 10.64 -0.87
CA ALA A 11 -11.69 10.06 -2.05
C ALA A 11 -10.55 9.55 -2.92
N ALA A 12 -10.16 8.28 -2.75
CA ALA A 12 -9.36 7.60 -3.74
C ALA A 12 -10.19 7.47 -5.02
N ILE A 13 -9.69 8.14 -6.05
CA ILE A 13 -10.32 8.51 -7.31
C ILE A 13 -10.84 7.28 -8.08
N PHE A 14 -12.02 7.46 -8.68
CA PHE A 14 -12.66 6.54 -9.61
C PHE A 14 -11.77 6.28 -10.85
N ALA A 15 -11.88 5.05 -11.37
CA ALA A 15 -11.24 4.49 -12.55
C ALA A 15 -10.83 5.51 -13.63
N THR A 16 -9.53 5.63 -13.88
CA THR A 16 -8.96 6.07 -15.17
C THR A 16 -7.57 5.44 -15.29
N ALA A 17 -7.32 4.72 -16.38
CA ALA A 17 -5.98 4.23 -16.71
C ALA A 17 -5.02 5.43 -16.77
N MET A 18 -4.04 5.48 -15.86
CA MET A 18 -3.03 6.54 -15.85
C MET A 18 -1.66 5.92 -15.55
N MET A 19 -0.82 5.81 -16.59
CA MET A 19 0.60 5.45 -16.45
C MET A 19 1.36 6.66 -15.90
N SER A 20 1.78 6.57 -14.64
CA SER A 20 2.83 7.43 -14.08
C SER A 20 4.15 6.67 -14.16
N PHE A 21 5.17 7.26 -14.77
CA PHE A 21 6.52 6.69 -14.83
C PHE A 21 7.41 7.41 -13.82
N THR A 22 8.00 6.67 -12.89
CA THR A 22 9.05 7.19 -12.01
C THR A 22 10.33 6.42 -12.27
N THR A 23 11.44 7.13 -12.46
CA THR A 23 12.78 6.56 -12.61
C THR A 23 13.52 6.69 -11.28
N ALA A 24 13.81 5.57 -10.63
CA ALA A 24 14.72 5.57 -9.47
C ALA A 24 16.17 5.44 -9.96
N THR A 25 17.03 6.41 -9.62
CA THR A 25 18.45 6.39 -9.99
C THR A 25 19.27 5.79 -8.86
N GLU A 26 19.54 4.48 -8.92
CA GLU A 26 20.64 3.85 -8.18
C GLU A 26 21.48 3.02 -9.14
N ALA A 27 22.81 3.00 -8.91
CA ALA A 27 23.83 2.56 -9.86
C ALA A 27 23.51 1.20 -10.53
N GLY A 28 23.20 1.24 -11.83
CA GLY A 28 23.23 0.08 -12.73
C GLY A 28 21.89 -0.45 -13.27
N ALA A 29 20.74 -0.04 -12.73
CA ALA A 29 19.44 -0.52 -13.23
C ALA A 29 18.43 0.62 -13.41
N GLN A 30 18.27 1.11 -14.64
CA GLN A 30 17.16 2.01 -14.99
C GLN A 30 15.86 1.20 -15.08
N ASN A 31 15.18 1.02 -13.95
CA ASN A 31 13.84 0.43 -13.94
C ASN A 31 12.80 1.55 -14.00
N THR A 32 12.09 1.64 -15.11
CA THR A 32 10.89 2.46 -15.23
C THR A 32 9.72 1.71 -14.59
N PHE A 33 9.14 2.27 -13.53
CA PHE A 33 7.96 1.69 -12.89
C PHE A 33 6.67 2.10 -13.59
N VAL A 34 5.72 1.16 -13.67
CA VAL A 34 4.39 1.35 -14.23
C VAL A 34 3.36 0.98 -13.17
N TYR A 35 2.47 1.91 -12.87
CA TYR A 35 1.41 1.75 -11.88
C TYR A 35 0.07 1.54 -12.59
N GLY A 36 -0.67 0.52 -12.18
CA GLY A 36 -2.02 0.24 -12.66
C GLY A 36 -2.99 0.12 -11.48
N GLN A 37 -4.11 0.83 -11.54
CA GLN A 37 -5.13 0.82 -10.49
C GLN A 37 -6.45 0.29 -11.03
N ASP A 38 -7.03 -0.68 -10.34
CA ASP A 38 -8.34 -1.27 -10.62
C ASP A 38 -9.14 -1.39 -9.32
N GLY A 39 -10.15 -0.54 -9.16
CA GLY A 39 -10.84 -0.35 -7.89
C GLY A 39 -9.87 -0.12 -6.72
N ASN A 40 -9.96 -0.97 -5.70
CA ASN A 40 -9.09 -0.93 -4.53
C ASN A 40 -7.79 -1.73 -4.69
N THR A 41 -7.42 -2.10 -5.91
CA THR A 41 -6.20 -2.85 -6.20
C THR A 41 -5.22 -1.96 -6.96
N MET A 42 -3.97 -1.92 -6.50
CA MET A 42 -2.85 -1.27 -7.19
C MET A 42 -1.83 -2.34 -7.59
N THR A 43 -1.38 -2.33 -8.83
CA THR A 43 -0.29 -3.17 -9.34
C THR A 43 0.88 -2.30 -9.73
N VAL A 44 2.09 -2.69 -9.30
CA VAL A 44 3.35 -2.09 -9.69
C VAL A 44 4.10 -3.06 -10.59
N SER A 45 4.49 -2.59 -11.76
CA SER A 45 5.25 -3.34 -12.77
C SER A 45 6.51 -2.59 -13.16
N THR A 46 7.44 -3.26 -13.84
CA THR A 46 8.57 -2.61 -14.52
C THR A 46 8.35 -2.66 -16.02
N LEU A 47 8.64 -1.57 -16.73
CA LEU A 47 8.78 -1.58 -18.18
C LEU A 47 10.02 -2.39 -18.56
N ASN A 48 9.87 -3.32 -19.48
CA ASN A 48 10.96 -4.15 -19.96
C ASN A 48 11.83 -3.38 -20.97
N ALA A 49 13.01 -3.92 -21.30
CA ALA A 49 13.98 -3.28 -22.18
C ALA A 49 13.46 -3.05 -23.62
N ASP A 50 12.42 -3.77 -24.04
CA ASP A 50 11.75 -3.55 -25.33
C ASP A 50 10.93 -2.25 -25.37
N GLY A 51 10.76 -1.58 -24.23
CA GLY A 51 10.01 -0.33 -24.11
C GLY A 51 8.50 -0.48 -24.29
N ILE A 52 7.98 -1.70 -24.42
CA ILE A 52 6.57 -1.97 -24.73
C ILE A 52 5.94 -2.90 -23.69
N SER A 53 6.64 -3.98 -23.31
CA SER A 53 6.09 -4.97 -22.39
C SER A 53 6.38 -4.62 -20.94
N ILE A 54 5.50 -5.06 -20.04
CA ILE A 54 5.65 -4.83 -18.60
C ILE A 54 5.72 -6.16 -17.84
N THR A 55 6.48 -6.18 -16.76
CA THR A 55 6.58 -7.33 -15.84
C THR A 55 6.03 -6.92 -14.47
N PRO A 56 4.98 -7.60 -13.95
CA PRO A 56 4.46 -7.33 -12.61
C PRO A 56 5.52 -7.56 -11.53
N LYS A 57 5.48 -6.75 -10.47
CA LYS A 57 6.38 -6.85 -9.32
C LYS A 57 5.61 -6.95 -8.02
N LEU A 58 4.70 -6.02 -7.78
CA LEU A 58 3.95 -5.91 -6.53
C LEU A 58 2.47 -5.70 -6.84
N LYS A 59 1.62 -6.20 -5.95
CA LYS A 59 0.19 -5.88 -5.92
C LYS A 59 -0.19 -5.49 -4.50
N TYR A 60 -1.04 -4.49 -4.39
CA TYR A 60 -1.63 -4.04 -3.13
C TYR A 60 -3.14 -4.08 -3.26
N GLU A 61 -3.80 -4.65 -2.26
CA GLU A 61 -5.25 -4.59 -2.10
C GLU A 61 -5.54 -3.75 -0.87
N TYR A 62 -6.43 -2.77 -1.03
CA TYR A 62 -6.82 -1.85 0.03
C TYR A 62 -8.24 -2.18 0.49
N GLN A 63 -8.47 -2.13 1.81
CA GLN A 63 -9.81 -2.14 2.37
C GLN A 63 -10.03 -0.87 3.19
N TYR A 64 -11.27 -0.40 3.15
CA TYR A 64 -11.69 0.82 3.82
C TYR A 64 -12.80 0.50 4.82
N ASP A 65 -12.82 1.21 5.94
CA ASP A 65 -13.89 1.09 6.94
C ASP A 65 -15.21 1.73 6.44
N ALA A 66 -16.27 1.63 7.24
CA ALA A 66 -17.57 2.21 6.91
C ALA A 66 -17.57 3.75 6.77
N ASN A 67 -16.55 4.42 7.30
CA ASN A 67 -16.37 5.86 7.21
C ASN A 67 -15.47 6.27 6.03
N GLY A 68 -14.92 5.30 5.28
CA GLY A 68 -14.02 5.51 4.15
C GLY A 68 -12.56 5.71 4.54
N ASN A 69 -12.16 5.42 5.78
CA ASN A 69 -10.74 5.46 6.17
C ASN A 69 -10.05 4.17 5.73
N LEU A 70 -8.76 4.27 5.39
CA LEU A 70 -7.94 3.09 5.11
C LEU A 70 -7.87 2.22 6.36
N ALA A 71 -8.30 0.96 6.25
CA ALA A 71 -8.34 -0.01 7.35
C ALA A 71 -7.32 -1.14 7.15
N GLU A 72 -7.12 -1.59 5.91
CA GLU A 72 -6.20 -2.68 5.58
C GLU A 72 -5.42 -2.37 4.30
N LYS A 73 -4.14 -2.72 4.28
CA LYS A 73 -3.35 -2.87 3.05
C LYS A 73 -2.71 -4.26 3.02
N LYS A 74 -3.12 -5.08 2.07
CA LYS A 74 -2.55 -6.41 1.82
C LYS A 74 -1.60 -6.37 0.65
N ALA A 75 -0.37 -6.83 0.84
CA ALA A 75 0.67 -6.80 -0.17
C ALA A 75 0.98 -8.20 -0.72
N TYR A 76 1.25 -8.26 -2.02
CA TYR A 76 1.64 -9.47 -2.74
C TYR A 76 2.88 -9.22 -3.59
N ARG A 77 3.72 -10.25 -3.72
CA ARG A 77 4.88 -10.28 -4.62
C ARG A 77 4.55 -11.16 -5.83
N TRP A 78 4.95 -10.71 -7.02
CA TRP A 78 4.82 -11.52 -8.22
C TRP A 78 5.83 -12.66 -8.22
N ASN A 79 5.35 -13.89 -8.39
CA ASN A 79 6.19 -15.05 -8.65
C ASN A 79 6.20 -15.34 -10.16
N ALA A 80 7.33 -15.03 -10.81
CA ALA A 80 7.48 -15.22 -12.25
C ALA A 80 7.53 -16.70 -12.66
N GLY A 81 7.99 -17.61 -11.78
CA GLY A 81 8.16 -19.02 -12.08
C GLY A 81 6.84 -19.75 -12.31
N ASN A 82 5.81 -19.41 -11.55
CA ASN A 82 4.47 -19.98 -11.69
C ASN A 82 3.40 -18.95 -12.10
N ARG A 83 3.81 -17.71 -12.42
CA ARG A 83 2.95 -16.60 -12.84
C ARG A 83 1.78 -16.36 -11.88
N SER A 84 2.09 -16.23 -10.59
CA SER A 84 1.07 -16.02 -9.55
C SER A 84 1.46 -14.94 -8.55
N TRP A 85 0.45 -14.33 -7.92
CA TRP A 85 0.62 -13.42 -6.79
C TRP A 85 0.79 -14.21 -5.50
N GLN A 86 1.88 -13.95 -4.78
CA GLN A 86 2.18 -14.58 -3.50
C GLN A 86 1.97 -13.57 -2.38
N PRO A 87 1.17 -13.85 -1.34
CA PRO A 87 1.02 -12.94 -0.22
C PRO A 87 2.38 -12.67 0.44
N ALA A 88 2.58 -11.42 0.85
CA ALA A 88 3.86 -10.96 1.41
C ALA A 88 3.68 -10.46 2.83
N TYR A 89 2.82 -9.45 3.02
CA TYR A 89 2.53 -8.89 4.33
C TYR A 89 1.15 -8.24 4.37
N LEU A 90 0.69 -7.98 5.58
CA LEU A 90 -0.52 -7.26 5.91
C LEU A 90 -0.18 -6.05 6.76
N LEU A 91 -0.83 -4.92 6.48
CA LEU A 91 -0.89 -3.75 7.36
C LEU A 91 -2.34 -3.53 7.77
N ASN A 92 -2.60 -3.45 9.08
CA ASN A 92 -3.87 -3.00 9.62
C ASN A 92 -3.70 -1.60 10.20
N TYR A 93 -4.59 -0.69 9.81
CA TYR A 93 -4.60 0.70 10.23
C TYR A 93 -5.69 0.88 11.27
N LEU A 94 -5.28 1.10 12.51
CA LEU A 94 -6.17 1.25 13.65
C LEU A 94 -6.21 2.73 14.04
N PRO A 95 -7.32 3.43 13.81
CA PRO A 95 -7.45 4.83 14.21
C PRO A 95 -7.54 4.93 15.74
N GLY A 96 -6.86 5.94 16.29
CA GLY A 96 -6.98 6.36 17.69
C GLY A 96 -7.10 7.88 17.79
N ASP A 97 -7.29 8.39 19.00
CA ASP A 97 -7.43 9.83 19.22
C ASP A 97 -6.10 10.56 18.97
N GLY A 98 -5.98 11.19 17.79
CA GLY A 98 -4.78 11.92 17.36
C GLY A 98 -3.60 11.03 16.95
N ILE A 99 -3.78 9.71 16.95
CA ILE A 99 -2.78 8.72 16.56
C ILE A 99 -3.35 7.67 15.60
N TYR A 100 -2.48 7.01 14.85
CA TYR A 100 -2.76 5.80 14.10
C TYR A 100 -1.76 4.72 14.54
N LEU A 101 -2.28 3.56 14.93
CA LEU A 101 -1.48 2.37 15.09
C LEU A 101 -1.48 1.61 13.76
N ILE A 102 -0.30 1.17 13.33
CA ILE A 102 -0.15 0.29 12.17
C ILE A 102 0.43 -1.03 12.64
N ASP A 103 -0.38 -2.08 12.54
CA ASP A 103 0.07 -3.45 12.80
C ASP A 103 0.56 -4.07 11.49
N TYR A 104 1.80 -4.54 11.49
CA TYR A 104 2.44 -5.27 10.42
C TYR A 104 2.51 -6.76 10.77
N ALA A 105 2.23 -7.62 9.79
CA ALA A 105 2.53 -9.04 9.88
C ALA A 105 2.92 -9.61 8.51
N GLU A 106 3.96 -10.43 8.46
CA GLU A 106 4.39 -11.17 7.28
C GLU A 106 3.57 -12.44 7.09
N TYR A 107 3.39 -12.80 5.82
CA TYR A 107 2.74 -14.04 5.45
C TYR A 107 3.62 -15.24 5.80
N ASP A 108 3.12 -16.07 6.71
CA ASP A 108 3.67 -17.36 7.04
C ASP A 108 3.12 -18.43 6.09
N LYS A 109 3.99 -18.95 5.23
CA LYS A 109 3.61 -20.01 4.29
C LYS A 109 3.24 -21.32 4.98
N ALA A 110 3.77 -21.58 6.19
CA ALA A 110 3.52 -22.84 6.89
C ALA A 110 2.11 -22.88 7.48
N SER A 111 1.68 -21.79 8.13
CA SER A 111 0.32 -21.67 8.68
C SER A 111 -0.71 -21.15 7.66
N GLY A 112 -0.25 -20.52 6.57
CA GLY A 112 -1.13 -19.89 5.59
C GLY A 112 -1.76 -18.58 6.08
N ALA A 113 -1.16 -17.94 7.09
CA ALA A 113 -1.70 -16.76 7.77
C ALA A 113 -0.64 -15.64 7.89
N PHE A 114 -1.08 -14.41 8.19
CA PHE A 114 -0.17 -13.27 8.44
C PHE A 114 0.23 -13.23 9.92
N THR A 115 1.21 -14.05 10.30
CA THR A 115 1.60 -14.26 11.71
C THR A 115 3.11 -14.20 11.94
N GLN A 116 3.92 -14.00 10.89
CA GLN A 116 5.37 -13.87 11.03
C GLN A 116 5.77 -12.40 11.26
N ASN A 117 6.88 -12.18 11.98
CA ASN A 117 7.53 -10.88 12.12
C ASN A 117 6.57 -9.73 12.49
N ILE A 118 5.64 -9.99 13.42
CA ILE A 118 4.61 -9.04 13.83
C ILE A 118 5.26 -7.82 14.47
N GLN A 119 4.83 -6.62 14.08
CA GLN A 119 5.32 -5.35 14.61
C GLN A 119 4.18 -4.35 14.68
N THR A 120 4.19 -3.46 15.68
CA THR A 120 3.22 -2.38 15.80
C THR A 120 3.97 -1.04 15.78
N SER A 121 3.54 -0.13 14.93
CA SER A 121 4.13 1.21 14.82
C SER A 121 3.10 2.27 15.19
N ILE A 122 3.53 3.30 15.92
CA ILE A 122 2.67 4.42 16.36
C ILE A 122 2.97 5.64 15.49
N TYR A 123 1.92 6.25 14.96
CA TYR A 123 1.97 7.46 14.16
C TYR A 123 1.07 8.54 14.74
N TYR A 124 1.48 9.80 14.69
CA TYR A 124 0.59 10.92 15.00
C TYR A 124 -0.02 11.48 13.72
N GLN A 125 -1.31 11.81 13.78
CA GLN A 125 -2.00 12.50 12.70
C GLN A 125 -1.67 13.99 12.76
N GLN A 126 -0.95 14.51 11.76
CA GLN A 126 -0.71 15.95 11.66
C GLN A 126 -1.82 16.65 10.87
N ALA A 127 -2.02 17.94 11.17
CA ALA A 127 -3.06 18.78 10.57
C ALA A 127 -2.97 18.93 9.04
N GLU A 128 -1.80 18.65 8.44
CA GLU A 128 -1.54 18.78 6.99
C GLU A 128 -1.61 17.44 6.24
N ASN A 129 -2.42 16.49 6.70
CA ASN A 129 -2.67 15.17 6.08
C ASN A 129 -1.47 14.20 6.05
N GLY A 130 -0.40 14.48 6.80
CA GLY A 130 0.77 13.61 6.97
C GLY A 130 0.71 12.75 8.24
N MET A 131 1.27 11.54 8.17
CA MET A 131 1.52 10.69 9.34
C MET A 131 3.02 10.77 9.70
N LEU A 132 3.32 11.05 10.97
CA LEU A 132 4.69 11.03 11.48
C LEU A 132 4.93 9.75 12.29
N LEU A 133 5.87 8.90 11.85
CA LEU A 133 6.30 7.73 12.61
C LEU A 133 7.08 8.19 13.85
N THR A 134 6.69 7.70 15.03
CA THR A 134 7.39 8.06 16.28
C THR A 134 8.03 6.87 16.97
N ASP A 135 7.50 5.66 16.81
CA ASP A 135 8.02 4.49 17.52
C ASP A 135 7.63 3.16 16.83
N ILE A 136 8.48 2.14 16.98
CA ILE A 136 8.29 0.77 16.47
C ILE A 136 8.43 -0.22 17.63
N GLN A 137 7.33 -0.88 17.98
CA GLN A 137 7.28 -1.94 18.98
C GLN A 137 7.40 -3.31 18.29
N ARG A 138 8.28 -4.17 18.81
CA ARG A 138 8.56 -5.53 18.30
C ARG A 138 8.19 -6.60 19.31
#